data_AF-A0A926U7F7-F1
#
_entry.id   AF-A0A926U7F7-F1
#
_cell.length_a   1.000
_cell.length_b   1.000
_cell.length_c   1.000
_cell.angle_alpha   90.00
_cell.angle_beta   90.00
_cell.angle_gamma   90.00
#
_symmetry.space_group_name_H-M   'P 1'
#
loop_
_entity.id
_entity.type
_entity.pdbx_description
1 polymer ?
#
loop_
_entity_poly.entity_id
_entity_poly.type
_entity_poly.pdbx_seq_one_letter_code
_entity_poly.pdbx_strand_id
1 'polypeptide(L)'
;MLQIDRLEKQLLSQLPRARNLFPHWAFEEALDDLLTLPDPDLARHNQYYFLAFSLLIHQSRSEQNIRFKQHLLKSMSFLWEKPNSLLYYRILIFSFLLYTTSTQKYLQFGHYLLQAIKVEAERVESQFYEWHELITPKLSEFLRKPKSLPYPISFGYEDVRAWQSNRSGKISFKLNGWGDLIFEVRCHRRRLPLIKTFLKDWQTKNNAEDEVEYSGSFMLLRSIELIWKPEESSEKSDSPLCSECHVFQHYPRKGFWNECKLSIHWTYDSDALTKQGLEKIRQHKLEPQLEKLKERQEELEKKKKRLSRLEKVPKDSRSEAQIKRIGNLKKAIEDLQAELDKPRPKLDVLQNSPLFDRPDRPLYKGVDNIFVGVLLDLDKHLVVTVVDAMRRKVLAIRNSRSISKEGHDLLQRYFHQRREHSKQRQVDQKAHRHVHKTESGLGEQVARLFAKGIVELAQQYKASMIVIPETDGWRDRLYSQLVARAKIKCNGSKKAMARYTKAHGEKLHQWDYSRLSQAIVGRATTDGLNVMQQKTVYEEDAFQQAANLAIAAYDSLNSDET
;
A
#
# COMPACT_ATOMS: atom_id res chain seq x y z
N MET A 1 -24.05 38.84 27.20
CA MET A 1 -24.19 39.46 28.54
C MET A 1 -25.08 38.66 29.48
N LEU A 2 -26.33 38.31 29.12
CA LEU A 2 -27.26 37.54 29.97
C LEU A 2 -26.84 36.12 30.41
N GLN A 3 -25.89 35.48 29.72
CA GLN A 3 -25.36 34.15 30.14
C GLN A 3 -24.21 34.24 31.14
N ILE A 4 -23.49 35.36 31.21
CA ILE A 4 -22.36 35.57 32.12
C ILE A 4 -22.90 35.89 33.53
N ASP A 5 -23.90 36.75 33.64
CA ASP A 5 -24.62 37.02 34.90
C ASP A 5 -25.23 35.77 35.53
N ARG A 6 -25.59 34.77 34.71
CA ARG A 6 -26.16 33.50 35.17
C ARG A 6 -25.09 32.59 35.78
N LEU A 7 -23.91 32.53 35.16
CA LEU A 7 -22.74 31.81 35.65
C LEU A 7 -22.17 32.45 36.92
N GLU A 8 -22.11 33.78 36.97
CA GLU A 8 -21.64 34.53 38.14
C GLU A 8 -22.57 34.31 39.36
N LYS A 9 -23.89 34.37 39.16
CA LYS A 9 -24.86 34.06 40.22
C LYS A 9 -24.80 32.60 40.67
N GLN A 10 -24.56 31.66 39.76
CA GLN A 10 -24.36 30.25 40.12
C GLN A 10 -23.10 30.04 40.94
N LEU A 11 -21.97 30.65 40.57
CA LEU A 11 -20.71 30.55 41.29
C LEU A 11 -20.79 31.18 42.69
N LEU A 12 -21.37 32.38 42.79
CA LEU A 12 -21.55 33.07 44.08
C LEU A 12 -22.49 32.31 45.03
N SER A 13 -23.46 31.56 44.49
CA SER A 13 -24.38 30.74 45.29
C SER A 13 -23.73 29.49 45.94
N GLN A 14 -22.59 29.03 45.41
CA GLN A 14 -21.90 27.82 45.90
C GLN A 14 -20.81 28.12 46.94
N LEU A 15 -20.36 29.38 47.04
CA LEU A 15 -19.32 29.83 47.97
C LEU A 15 -19.63 29.59 49.45
N PRO A 16 -20.87 29.77 49.95
CA PRO A 16 -21.22 29.46 51.34
C PRO A 16 -21.12 27.97 51.69
N ARG A 17 -21.29 27.06 50.70
CA ARG A 17 -21.17 25.61 50.92
C ARG A 17 -19.72 25.15 51.05
N ALA A 18 -18.78 25.82 50.39
CA ALA A 18 -17.35 25.53 50.51
C ALA A 18 -16.79 25.91 51.90
N ARG A 19 -17.35 26.95 52.53
CA ARG A 19 -16.90 27.46 53.85
C ARG A 19 -17.15 26.48 55.00
N ASN A 20 -18.10 25.55 54.84
CA ASN A 20 -18.45 24.55 55.87
C ASN A 20 -17.68 23.23 55.72
N LEU A 21 -16.89 23.06 54.66
CA LEU A 21 -16.19 21.79 54.39
C LEU A 21 -14.80 21.71 55.04
N PHE A 22 -14.25 22.81 55.56
CA PHE A 22 -12.90 22.82 56.14
C PHE A 22 -12.83 23.76 57.36
N PRO A 23 -12.77 23.22 58.59
CA PRO A 23 -12.50 24.05 59.76
C PRO A 23 -11.05 24.58 59.73
N HIS A 24 -10.84 25.79 60.25
CA HIS A 24 -9.61 26.58 60.11
C HIS A 24 -8.32 25.88 60.58
N TRP A 25 -8.43 24.88 61.45
CA TRP A 25 -7.30 24.10 61.98
C TRP A 25 -6.84 22.98 61.02
N ALA A 26 -7.75 22.38 60.26
CA ALA A 26 -7.42 21.36 59.25
C ALA A 26 -6.63 21.96 58.06
N PHE A 27 -6.61 23.28 57.95
CA PHE A 27 -5.96 24.03 56.88
C PHE A 27 -4.47 24.29 57.15
N GLU A 28 -4.10 24.59 58.40
CA GLU A 28 -2.70 24.83 58.75
C GLU A 28 -1.90 23.52 58.82
N GLU A 29 -2.52 22.45 59.34
CA GLU A 29 -1.92 21.11 59.40
C GLU A 29 -1.68 20.54 57.99
N ALA A 30 -2.64 20.71 57.08
CA ALA A 30 -2.48 20.31 55.67
C ALA A 30 -1.45 21.16 54.90
N LEU A 31 -1.13 22.38 55.36
CA LEU A 31 -0.14 23.27 54.74
C LEU A 31 1.30 22.87 55.14
N ASP A 32 1.52 22.51 56.40
CA ASP A 32 2.82 22.02 56.88
C ASP A 32 3.17 20.63 56.33
N ASP A 33 2.17 19.75 56.21
CA ASP A 33 2.31 18.46 55.50
C ASP A 33 2.62 18.67 54.00
N LEU A 34 2.12 19.76 53.40
CA LEU A 34 2.36 20.10 52.00
C LEU A 34 3.79 20.57 51.73
N LEU A 35 4.38 21.31 52.67
CA LEU A 35 5.69 21.95 52.52
C LEU A 35 6.86 20.98 52.74
N THR A 36 6.59 19.77 53.22
CA THR A 36 7.61 18.79 53.65
C THR A 36 7.72 17.56 52.74
N LEU A 37 6.87 17.43 51.71
CA LEU A 37 6.85 16.23 50.86
C LEU A 37 7.88 16.25 49.71
N PRO A 38 8.71 15.20 49.56
CA PRO A 38 9.60 15.04 48.41
C PRO A 38 8.90 14.25 47.28
N ASP A 39 8.74 14.92 46.13
CA ASP A 39 8.40 14.41 44.79
C ASP A 39 6.90 14.07 44.50
N PRO A 40 6.34 14.46 43.33
CA PRO A 40 4.89 14.65 43.22
C PRO A 40 4.15 13.65 42.29
N ASP A 41 3.05 13.11 42.79
CA ASP A 41 2.04 12.37 42.03
C ASP A 41 1.07 13.34 41.31
N LEU A 42 0.62 13.00 40.09
CA LEU A 42 -0.18 13.86 39.20
C LEU A 42 -1.58 14.16 39.78
N ALA A 43 -2.13 13.23 40.56
CA ALA A 43 -3.40 13.43 41.25
C ALA A 43 -3.29 14.46 42.39
N ARG A 44 -2.15 14.48 43.09
CA ARG A 44 -1.87 15.44 44.18
C ARG A 44 -1.61 16.85 43.63
N HIS A 45 -1.07 16.99 42.42
CA HIS A 45 -0.95 18.28 41.75
C HIS A 45 -2.31 18.96 41.51
N ASN A 46 -3.34 18.20 41.13
CA ASN A 46 -4.67 18.79 40.93
C ASN A 46 -5.28 19.29 42.26
N GLN A 47 -5.01 18.59 43.37
CA GLN A 47 -5.37 19.06 44.70
C GLN A 47 -4.53 20.28 45.11
N TYR A 48 -3.24 20.31 44.79
CA TYR A 48 -2.34 21.45 45.01
C TYR A 48 -2.84 22.71 44.32
N TYR A 49 -3.24 22.64 43.04
CA TYR A 49 -3.75 23.79 42.30
C TYR A 49 -5.09 24.29 42.86
N PHE A 50 -5.96 23.38 43.32
CA PHE A 50 -7.24 23.75 43.95
C PHE A 50 -7.04 24.42 45.32
N LEU A 51 -6.13 23.89 46.16
CA LEU A 51 -5.79 24.48 47.46
C LEU A 51 -5.08 25.82 47.30
N ALA A 52 -4.13 25.92 46.36
CA ALA A 52 -3.44 27.15 45.99
C ALA A 52 -4.40 28.26 45.56
N PHE A 53 -5.42 27.92 44.75
CA PHE A 53 -6.45 28.86 44.33
C PHE A 53 -7.32 29.33 45.49
N SER A 54 -7.68 28.39 46.36
CA SER A 54 -8.46 28.66 47.57
C SER A 54 -7.69 29.59 48.53
N LEU A 55 -6.38 29.39 48.67
CA LEU A 55 -5.44 30.25 49.41
C LEU A 55 -5.33 31.66 48.83
N LEU A 56 -5.20 31.79 47.51
CA LEU A 56 -5.08 33.08 46.81
C LEU A 56 -6.36 33.92 46.89
N ILE A 57 -7.53 33.28 46.83
CA ILE A 57 -8.83 33.93 47.06
C ILE A 57 -8.95 34.36 48.53
N HIS A 58 -8.42 33.57 49.46
CA HIS A 58 -8.56 33.83 50.90
C HIS A 58 -7.56 34.86 51.45
N GLN A 59 -6.33 34.94 50.93
CA GLN A 59 -5.23 35.78 51.43
C GLN A 59 -4.93 37.00 50.54
N SER A 60 -5.95 37.81 50.24
CA SER A 60 -5.77 39.10 49.55
C SER A 60 -5.12 40.17 50.45
N ARG A 61 -4.02 39.85 51.15
CA ARG A 61 -3.09 40.80 51.76
C ARG A 61 -1.69 40.56 51.20
N SER A 62 -0.97 41.66 50.93
CA SER A 62 0.14 41.71 49.97
C SER A 62 1.42 40.98 50.39
N GLU A 63 1.65 40.70 51.67
CA GLU A 63 2.99 40.34 52.15
C GLU A 63 3.31 38.83 52.16
N GLN A 64 2.31 37.94 52.25
CA GLN A 64 2.53 36.48 52.16
C GLN A 64 2.64 35.96 50.71
N ASN A 65 2.43 36.84 49.73
CA ASN A 65 2.30 36.51 48.31
C ASN A 65 3.66 36.22 47.62
N ILE A 66 4.79 36.59 48.23
CA ILE A 66 6.11 36.55 47.57
C ILE A 66 6.67 35.13 47.49
N ARG A 67 6.62 34.34 48.56
CA ARG A 67 7.10 32.94 48.56
C ARG A 67 6.27 32.05 47.64
N PHE A 68 4.97 32.30 47.59
CA PHE A 68 4.05 31.58 46.71
C PHE A 68 4.29 31.90 45.23
N LYS A 69 4.50 33.18 44.87
CA LYS A 69 4.88 33.61 43.51
C LYS A 69 6.18 32.95 43.02
N GLN A 70 7.17 32.83 43.90
CA GLN A 70 8.45 32.16 43.56
C GLN A 70 8.26 30.67 43.27
N HIS A 71 7.42 29.98 44.06
CA HIS A 71 7.14 28.57 43.82
C HIS A 71 6.35 28.35 42.52
N LEU A 72 5.36 29.20 42.22
CA LEU A 72 4.56 29.11 40.99
C LEU A 72 5.43 29.34 39.74
N LEU A 73 6.33 30.33 39.76
CA LEU A 73 7.28 30.58 38.68
C LEU A 73 8.22 29.39 38.43
N LYS A 74 8.69 28.74 39.51
CA LYS A 74 9.56 27.55 39.43
C LYS A 74 8.82 26.32 38.88
N SER A 75 7.54 26.17 39.20
CA SER A 75 6.70 25.10 38.63
C SER A 75 6.33 25.38 37.16
N MET A 76 6.13 26.65 36.79
CA MET A 76 5.88 27.05 35.40
C MET A 76 7.10 26.83 34.49
N SER A 77 8.33 27.05 34.99
CA SER A 77 9.54 26.79 34.22
C SER A 77 9.74 25.29 33.93
N PHE A 78 9.35 24.42 34.86
CA PHE A 78 9.43 22.96 34.69
C PHE A 78 8.43 22.42 33.67
N LEU A 79 7.24 23.02 33.58
CA LEU A 79 6.18 22.58 32.65
C LEU A 79 6.33 23.13 31.23
N TRP A 80 7.21 24.12 31.02
CA TRP A 80 7.51 24.67 29.70
C TRP A 80 8.19 23.65 28.76
N GLU A 81 8.84 22.62 29.30
CA GLU A 81 9.49 21.56 28.50
C GLU A 81 8.49 20.54 27.90
N LYS A 82 7.20 20.58 28.26
CA LYS A 82 6.17 19.65 27.76
C LYS A 82 4.85 20.37 27.39
N PRO A 83 4.84 21.13 26.27
CA PRO A 83 3.71 22.00 25.87
C PRO A 83 2.41 21.27 25.51
N ASN A 84 2.45 19.95 25.31
CA ASN A 84 1.26 19.16 24.93
C ASN A 84 0.44 18.63 26.11
N SER A 85 0.75 19.03 27.36
CA SER A 85 -0.03 18.57 28.52
C SER A 85 -1.26 19.46 28.77
N LEU A 86 -2.41 18.85 29.05
CA LEU A 86 -3.63 19.55 29.44
C LEU A 86 -3.44 20.44 30.69
N LEU A 87 -2.40 20.13 31.48
CA LEU A 87 -1.95 20.89 32.64
C LEU A 87 -1.38 22.26 32.26
N TYR A 88 -0.66 22.36 31.14
CA TYR A 88 -0.09 23.60 30.62
C TYR A 88 -1.19 24.64 30.32
N TYR A 89 -2.25 24.24 29.62
CA TYR A 89 -3.38 25.11 29.29
C TYR A 89 -4.18 25.54 30.51
N ARG A 90 -4.35 24.64 31.50
CA ARG A 90 -5.01 24.99 32.77
C ARG A 90 -4.21 26.05 33.52
N ILE A 91 -2.89 25.90 33.62
CA ILE A 91 -2.03 26.89 34.26
C ILE A 91 -2.11 28.23 33.54
N LEU A 92 -2.09 28.27 32.21
CA LEU A 92 -2.26 29.50 31.44
C LEU A 92 -3.59 30.21 31.73
N ILE A 93 -4.70 29.47 31.75
CA ILE A 93 -6.03 30.01 32.08
C ILE A 93 -6.06 30.55 33.51
N PHE A 94 -5.47 29.83 34.45
CA PHE A 94 -5.42 30.22 35.86
C PHE A 94 -4.51 31.44 36.10
N SER A 95 -3.36 31.52 35.42
CA SER A 95 -2.48 32.70 35.42
C SER A 95 -3.18 33.91 34.82
N PHE A 96 -3.97 33.73 33.75
CA PHE A 96 -4.78 34.78 33.15
C PHE A 96 -5.86 35.29 34.11
N LEU A 97 -6.59 34.39 34.79
CA LEU A 97 -7.59 34.77 35.79
C LEU A 97 -6.96 35.56 36.94
N LEU A 98 -5.85 35.08 37.50
CA LEU A 98 -5.06 35.79 38.53
C LEU A 98 -4.63 37.18 38.09
N TYR A 99 -4.17 37.30 36.85
CA TYR A 99 -3.79 38.58 36.24
C TYR A 99 -4.98 39.54 36.12
N THR A 100 -6.14 39.06 35.65
CA THR A 100 -7.35 39.90 35.53
C THR A 100 -7.90 40.36 36.87
N THR A 101 -7.69 39.57 37.95
CA THR A 101 -8.10 39.94 39.32
C THR A 101 -7.09 40.81 40.05
N SER A 102 -5.87 40.98 39.51
CA SER A 102 -4.81 41.78 40.11
C SER A 102 -4.95 43.25 39.70
N THR A 103 -5.20 44.13 40.67
CA THR A 103 -5.43 45.57 40.45
C THR A 103 -4.16 46.39 40.10
N GLN A 104 -3.08 45.78 39.58
CA GLN A 104 -1.85 46.52 39.23
C GLN A 104 -1.27 46.25 37.83
N LYS A 105 -0.92 47.39 37.20
CA LYS A 105 -0.16 47.70 35.97
C LYS A 105 0.82 46.65 35.42
N TYR A 106 0.32 45.61 34.73
CA TYR A 106 1.17 44.74 33.89
C TYR A 106 0.58 44.48 32.49
N LEU A 107 0.00 45.52 31.86
CA LEU A 107 -0.63 45.47 30.53
C LEU A 107 0.21 44.77 29.45
N GLN A 108 1.53 44.89 29.51
CA GLN A 108 2.44 44.24 28.57
C GLN A 108 2.45 42.72 28.70
N PHE A 109 2.41 42.18 29.93
CA PHE A 109 2.43 40.73 30.16
C PHE A 109 1.11 40.08 29.73
N GLY A 110 -0.02 40.74 29.98
CA GLY A 110 -1.33 40.30 29.48
C GLY A 110 -1.39 40.25 27.94
N HIS A 111 -0.77 41.22 27.26
CA HIS A 111 -0.69 41.21 25.79
C HIS A 111 0.12 40.03 25.25
N TYR A 112 1.30 39.76 25.82
CA TYR A 112 2.12 38.60 25.44
C TYR A 112 1.40 37.28 25.68
N LEU A 113 0.70 37.14 26.81
CA LEU A 113 -0.04 35.93 27.13
C LEU A 113 -1.22 35.71 26.17
N LEU A 114 -1.99 36.76 25.89
CA LEU A 114 -3.11 36.70 24.93
C LEU A 114 -2.62 36.38 23.52
N GLN A 115 -1.47 36.90 23.12
CA GLN A 115 -0.89 36.60 21.82
C GLN A 115 -0.41 35.15 21.72
N ALA A 116 0.21 34.61 22.77
CA ALA A 116 0.57 33.19 22.82
C ALA A 116 -0.66 32.27 22.79
N ILE A 117 -1.71 32.60 23.55
CA ILE A 117 -2.99 31.87 23.53
C ILE A 117 -3.63 31.92 22.14
N LYS A 118 -3.60 33.09 21.49
CA LYS A 118 -4.15 33.26 20.14
C LYS A 118 -3.41 32.41 19.11
N VAL A 119 -2.07 32.47 19.08
CA VAL A 119 -1.25 31.68 18.14
C VAL A 119 -1.48 30.19 18.33
N GLU A 120 -1.59 29.74 19.58
CA GLU A 120 -1.82 28.33 19.86
C GLU A 120 -3.25 27.88 19.53
N ALA A 121 -4.25 28.75 19.72
CA ALA A 121 -5.62 28.50 19.28
C ALA A 121 -5.69 28.36 17.75
N GLU A 122 -5.04 29.25 17.00
CA GLU A 122 -4.94 29.18 15.53
C GLU A 122 -4.25 27.88 15.08
N ARG A 123 -3.21 27.43 15.79
CA ARG A 123 -2.52 26.15 15.53
C ARG A 123 -3.44 24.94 15.71
N VAL A 124 -4.17 24.88 16.83
CA VAL A 124 -5.11 23.78 17.14
C VAL A 124 -6.27 23.79 16.14
N GLU A 125 -6.77 24.97 15.77
CA GLU A 125 -7.84 25.12 14.79
C GLU A 125 -7.37 24.63 13.40
N SER A 126 -6.16 24.99 12.98
CA SER A 126 -5.56 24.48 11.73
C SER A 126 -5.43 22.94 11.73
N GLN A 127 -4.91 22.36 12.82
CA GLN A 127 -4.81 20.90 12.97
C GLN A 127 -6.18 20.21 12.96
N PHE A 128 -7.19 20.85 13.54
CA PHE A 128 -8.57 20.35 13.48
C PHE A 128 -9.12 20.37 12.05
N TYR A 129 -8.89 21.44 11.29
CA TYR A 129 -9.32 21.52 9.88
C TYR A 129 -8.57 20.51 9.00
N GLU A 130 -7.26 20.33 9.18
CA GLU A 130 -6.49 19.28 8.47
C GLU A 130 -7.01 17.87 8.78
N TRP A 131 -7.26 17.58 10.07
CA TRP A 131 -7.87 16.31 10.47
C TRP A 131 -9.28 16.16 9.89
N HIS A 132 -10.08 17.22 9.90
CA HIS A 132 -11.44 17.25 9.36
C HIS A 132 -11.44 17.01 7.84
N GLU A 133 -10.58 17.67 7.06
CA GLU A 133 -10.44 17.44 5.63
C GLU A 133 -9.96 16.01 5.31
N LEU A 134 -9.12 15.43 6.16
CA LEU A 134 -8.61 14.08 5.99
C LEU A 134 -9.64 12.99 6.38
N ILE A 135 -10.50 13.27 7.36
CA ILE A 135 -11.47 12.29 7.89
C ILE A 135 -12.85 12.41 7.24
N THR A 136 -13.27 13.59 6.79
CA THR A 136 -14.59 13.82 6.16
C THR A 136 -14.82 12.93 4.93
N PRO A 137 -13.84 12.74 4.01
CA PRO A 137 -13.99 11.79 2.90
C PRO A 137 -14.17 10.36 3.40
N LYS A 138 -13.39 9.94 4.41
CA LYS A 138 -13.43 8.59 5.00
C LYS A 138 -14.74 8.34 5.74
N LEU A 139 -15.25 9.31 6.49
CA LEU A 139 -16.54 9.25 7.17
C LEU A 139 -17.68 9.24 6.15
N SER A 140 -17.59 10.01 5.07
CA SER A 140 -18.58 9.96 3.98
C SER A 140 -18.60 8.58 3.28
N GLU A 141 -17.45 7.91 3.21
CA GLU A 141 -17.32 6.55 2.69
C GLU A 141 -17.90 5.51 3.67
N PHE A 142 -17.67 5.69 4.98
CA PHE A 142 -18.23 4.85 6.05
C PHE A 142 -19.73 5.02 6.26
N LEU A 143 -20.26 6.24 6.08
CA LEU A 143 -21.66 6.60 6.28
C LEU A 143 -22.52 6.39 5.02
N ARG A 144 -21.93 5.95 3.90
CA ARG A 144 -22.72 5.42 2.78
C ARG A 144 -23.56 4.26 3.29
N LYS A 145 -24.89 4.36 3.15
CA LYS A 145 -25.81 3.24 3.41
C LYS A 145 -25.22 1.98 2.77
N PRO A 146 -25.07 0.87 3.50
CA PRO A 146 -24.48 -0.34 2.96
C PRO A 146 -25.26 -0.73 1.71
N LYS A 147 -24.58 -0.71 0.56
CA LYS A 147 -25.15 -1.15 -0.72
C LYS A 147 -25.62 -2.58 -0.49
N SER A 148 -26.92 -2.83 -0.65
CA SER A 148 -27.64 -4.05 -0.32
C SER A 148 -27.18 -5.27 -1.14
N LEU A 149 -25.97 -5.74 -0.91
CA LEU A 149 -25.48 -7.04 -1.30
C LEU A 149 -24.99 -7.71 0.00
N PRO A 150 -25.19 -9.02 0.22
CA PRO A 150 -24.47 -9.71 1.27
C PRO A 150 -22.99 -9.44 1.03
N TYR A 151 -22.31 -8.92 2.05
CA TYR A 151 -20.88 -8.65 1.95
C TYR A 151 -20.16 -9.90 1.42
N PRO A 152 -19.17 -9.74 0.51
CA PRO A 152 -18.36 -10.86 0.07
C PRO A 152 -17.80 -11.55 1.32
N ILE A 153 -18.01 -12.86 1.39
CA ILE A 153 -17.52 -13.64 2.52
C ILE A 153 -16.21 -14.27 2.09
N SER A 154 -15.11 -13.76 2.64
CA SER A 154 -13.75 -14.19 2.33
C SER A 154 -13.29 -15.25 3.32
N PHE A 155 -12.66 -16.28 2.79
CA PHE A 155 -12.14 -17.45 3.51
C PHE A 155 -10.68 -17.64 3.10
N GLY A 156 -9.80 -17.89 4.07
CA GLY A 156 -8.46 -18.38 3.79
C GLY A 156 -8.49 -19.82 3.30
N TYR A 157 -7.36 -20.32 2.78
CA TYR A 157 -7.24 -21.74 2.44
C TYR A 157 -7.45 -22.66 3.66
N GLU A 158 -7.13 -22.18 4.87
CA GLU A 158 -7.29 -22.90 6.14
C GLU A 158 -8.76 -23.09 6.52
N ASP A 159 -9.64 -22.23 6.00
CA ASP A 159 -11.07 -22.31 6.24
C ASP A 159 -11.75 -23.36 5.35
N VAL A 160 -11.02 -24.02 4.45
CA VAL A 160 -11.57 -25.07 3.61
C VAL A 160 -11.47 -26.43 4.33
N ARG A 161 -12.59 -26.84 4.91
CA ARG A 161 -12.74 -28.08 5.67
C ARG A 161 -12.46 -29.32 4.83
N ALA A 162 -13.02 -29.37 3.63
CA ALA A 162 -12.95 -30.54 2.77
C ALA A 162 -12.92 -30.17 1.30
N TRP A 163 -12.09 -30.86 0.53
CA TRP A 163 -12.21 -30.95 -0.91
C TRP A 163 -12.53 -32.39 -1.32
N GLN A 164 -13.46 -32.55 -2.26
CA GLN A 164 -13.87 -33.87 -2.73
C GLN A 164 -14.14 -33.85 -4.23
N SER A 165 -13.88 -34.96 -4.90
CA SER A 165 -14.28 -35.19 -6.29
C SER A 165 -15.15 -36.43 -6.38
N ASN A 166 -16.25 -36.34 -7.12
CA ASN A 166 -17.10 -37.50 -7.35
C ASN A 166 -16.61 -38.36 -8.55
N ARG A 167 -17.24 -39.53 -8.78
CA ARG A 167 -16.92 -40.43 -9.90
C ARG A 167 -17.06 -39.78 -11.29
N SER A 168 -17.91 -38.75 -11.41
CA SER A 168 -18.06 -37.96 -12.64
C SER A 168 -17.01 -36.85 -12.82
N GLY A 169 -16.03 -36.74 -11.91
CA GLY A 169 -14.98 -35.72 -11.96
C GLY A 169 -15.46 -34.31 -11.57
N LYS A 170 -16.66 -34.17 -11.00
CA LYS A 170 -17.12 -32.91 -10.41
C LYS A 170 -16.42 -32.69 -9.08
N ILE A 171 -15.95 -31.46 -8.87
CA ILE A 171 -15.21 -31.07 -7.68
C ILE A 171 -16.15 -30.27 -6.78
N SER A 172 -16.13 -30.57 -5.49
CA SER A 172 -16.88 -29.84 -4.47
C SER A 172 -15.98 -29.53 -3.27
N PHE A 173 -16.34 -28.51 -2.51
CA PHE A 173 -15.65 -28.16 -1.28
C PHE A 173 -16.63 -27.82 -0.15
N LYS A 174 -16.15 -27.93 1.10
CA LYS A 174 -16.85 -27.52 2.32
C LYS A 174 -16.04 -26.45 3.05
N LEU A 175 -16.71 -25.47 3.63
CA LEU A 175 -16.09 -24.40 4.40
C LEU A 175 -16.32 -24.61 5.91
N ASN A 176 -15.34 -24.22 6.72
CA ASN A 176 -15.45 -24.20 8.17
C ASN A 176 -16.53 -23.20 8.59
N GLY A 177 -17.37 -23.58 9.56
CA GLY A 177 -18.46 -22.74 10.06
C GLY A 177 -19.76 -22.78 9.25
N TRP A 178 -19.79 -23.50 8.11
CA TRP A 178 -20.97 -23.60 7.23
C TRP A 178 -21.73 -24.94 7.35
N GLY A 179 -21.53 -25.64 8.47
CA GLY A 179 -22.17 -26.93 8.74
C GLY A 179 -21.84 -27.99 7.69
N ASP A 180 -22.88 -28.63 7.15
CA ASP A 180 -22.78 -29.70 6.14
C ASP A 180 -22.97 -29.21 4.70
N LEU A 181 -23.00 -27.90 4.47
CA LEU A 181 -23.16 -27.34 3.14
C LEU A 181 -21.98 -27.73 2.23
N ILE A 182 -22.32 -28.23 1.04
CA ILE A 182 -21.37 -28.68 0.02
C ILE A 182 -21.52 -27.79 -1.20
N PHE A 183 -20.44 -27.13 -1.58
CA PHE A 183 -20.42 -26.26 -2.75
C PHE A 183 -19.87 -27.03 -3.96
N GLU A 184 -20.71 -27.33 -4.95
CA GLU A 184 -20.27 -27.89 -6.23
C GLU A 184 -19.65 -26.80 -7.11
N VAL A 185 -18.41 -27.01 -7.54
CA VAL A 185 -17.69 -26.04 -8.37
C VAL A 185 -18.13 -26.18 -9.83
N ARG A 186 -18.81 -25.15 -10.34
CA ARG A 186 -19.13 -25.02 -11.76
C ARG A 186 -18.20 -23.99 -12.39
N CYS A 187 -17.27 -24.46 -13.22
CA CYS A 187 -16.28 -23.60 -13.86
C CYS A 187 -16.09 -23.92 -15.35
N HIS A 188 -15.56 -22.96 -16.10
CA HIS A 188 -15.19 -23.16 -17.49
C HIS A 188 -14.00 -24.12 -17.61
N ARG A 189 -13.94 -24.92 -18.70
CA ARG A 189 -12.91 -25.95 -18.96
C ARG A 189 -11.46 -25.45 -18.80
N ARG A 190 -11.22 -24.16 -19.08
CA ARG A 190 -9.90 -23.52 -18.94
C ARG A 190 -9.43 -23.35 -17.48
N ARG A 191 -10.35 -23.22 -16.53
CA ARG A 191 -10.04 -23.06 -15.09
C ARG A 191 -10.01 -24.40 -14.35
N LEU A 192 -10.55 -25.46 -14.95
CA LEU A 192 -10.60 -26.79 -14.35
C LEU A 192 -9.21 -27.34 -13.96
N PRO A 193 -8.13 -27.20 -14.77
CA PRO A 193 -6.81 -27.67 -14.35
C PRO A 193 -6.32 -27.03 -13.05
N LEU A 194 -6.55 -25.72 -12.88
CA LEU A 194 -6.18 -24.99 -11.67
C LEU A 194 -6.91 -25.52 -10.44
N ILE A 195 -8.23 -25.74 -10.54
CA ILE A 195 -9.05 -26.25 -9.43
C ILE A 195 -8.68 -27.69 -9.09
N LYS A 196 -8.33 -28.51 -10.10
CA LYS A 196 -7.78 -29.85 -9.85
C LYS A 196 -6.48 -29.80 -9.06
N THR A 197 -5.63 -28.81 -9.29
CA THR A 197 -4.43 -28.61 -8.49
C THR A 197 -4.76 -28.20 -7.05
N PHE A 198 -5.77 -27.35 -6.81
CA PHE A 198 -6.24 -27.05 -5.45
C PHE A 198 -6.66 -28.30 -4.68
N LEU A 199 -7.46 -29.16 -5.32
CA LEU A 199 -7.87 -30.46 -4.77
C LEU A 199 -6.66 -31.35 -4.48
N LYS A 200 -5.71 -31.45 -5.42
CA LYS A 200 -4.49 -32.26 -5.25
C LYS A 200 -3.65 -31.78 -4.07
N ASP A 201 -3.47 -30.47 -3.90
CA ASP A 201 -2.72 -29.89 -2.78
C ASP A 201 -3.35 -30.23 -1.44
N TRP A 202 -4.67 -30.01 -1.35
CA TRP A 202 -5.41 -30.30 -0.13
C TRP A 202 -5.35 -31.79 0.22
N GLN A 203 -5.53 -32.68 -0.77
CA GLN A 203 -5.40 -34.13 -0.58
C GLN A 203 -3.98 -34.53 -0.17
N THR A 204 -2.95 -33.95 -0.80
CA THR A 204 -1.54 -34.25 -0.47
C THR A 204 -1.22 -33.83 0.95
N LYS A 205 -1.68 -32.66 1.39
CA LYS A 205 -1.49 -32.17 2.75
C LYS A 205 -2.24 -33.02 3.78
N ASN A 206 -3.48 -33.42 3.50
CA ASN A 206 -4.31 -34.14 4.47
C ASN A 206 -4.11 -35.65 4.50
N ASN A 207 -3.55 -36.23 3.43
CA ASN A 207 -3.17 -37.64 3.40
C ASN A 207 -1.71 -37.85 3.85
N ALA A 208 -0.99 -36.78 4.18
CA ALA A 208 0.35 -36.89 4.73
C ALA A 208 0.28 -37.59 6.11
N GLU A 209 1.22 -38.48 6.38
CA GLU A 209 1.39 -39.08 7.70
C GLU A 209 1.71 -37.98 8.73
N ASP A 210 1.37 -38.20 10.00
CA ASP A 210 1.48 -37.21 11.09
C ASP A 210 2.89 -36.60 11.25
N GLU A 211 3.92 -37.25 10.69
CA GLU A 211 5.32 -36.80 10.72
C GLU A 211 5.69 -35.80 9.59
N VAL A 212 4.87 -35.67 8.54
CA VAL A 212 5.18 -34.84 7.36
C VAL A 212 4.31 -33.58 7.33
N GLU A 213 4.83 -32.49 7.91
CA GLU A 213 4.13 -31.21 7.92
C GLU A 213 4.37 -30.44 6.61
N TYR A 214 3.30 -30.25 5.82
CA TYR A 214 3.32 -29.36 4.65
C TYR A 214 3.08 -27.91 5.07
N SER A 215 3.99 -27.01 4.67
CA SER A 215 3.75 -25.58 4.85
C SER A 215 2.54 -25.13 4.02
N GLY A 216 1.53 -24.54 4.67
CA GLY A 216 0.40 -23.91 3.98
C GLY A 216 0.83 -22.80 3.01
N SER A 217 2.03 -22.26 3.20
CA SER A 217 2.62 -21.30 2.26
C SER A 217 2.95 -21.88 0.88
N PHE A 218 3.07 -23.19 0.75
CA PHE A 218 3.30 -23.86 -0.54
C PHE A 218 1.99 -24.27 -1.24
N MET A 219 0.83 -24.11 -0.57
CA MET A 219 -0.47 -24.37 -1.20
C MET A 219 -0.74 -23.34 -2.29
N LEU A 220 -1.28 -23.82 -3.41
CA LEU A 220 -1.58 -22.97 -4.55
C LEU A 220 -2.74 -22.00 -4.24
N LEU A 221 -3.79 -22.50 -3.58
CA LEU A 221 -4.94 -21.71 -3.17
C LEU A 221 -4.56 -20.78 -1.99
N ARG A 222 -4.91 -19.50 -2.08
CA ARG A 222 -4.67 -18.51 -1.02
C ARG A 222 -5.95 -18.13 -0.28
N SER A 223 -6.99 -17.77 -1.03
CA SER A 223 -8.30 -17.45 -0.47
C SER A 223 -9.43 -17.85 -1.41
N ILE A 224 -10.61 -18.03 -0.83
CA ILE A 224 -11.89 -18.21 -1.50
C ILE A 224 -12.80 -17.07 -1.07
N GLU A 225 -13.50 -16.44 -2.01
CA GLU A 225 -14.53 -15.45 -1.71
C GLU A 225 -15.86 -15.86 -2.34
N LEU A 226 -16.91 -15.83 -1.52
CA LEU A 226 -18.28 -16.09 -1.94
C LEU A 226 -18.97 -14.75 -2.21
N ILE A 227 -19.35 -14.53 -3.47
CA ILE A 227 -19.88 -13.24 -3.95
C ILE A 227 -21.22 -13.47 -4.66
N TRP A 228 -22.26 -12.78 -4.23
CA TRP A 228 -23.54 -12.77 -4.94
C TRP A 228 -23.46 -11.84 -6.15
N LYS A 229 -23.77 -12.37 -7.34
CA LYS A 229 -23.84 -11.61 -8.58
C LYS A 229 -25.24 -11.71 -9.17
N PRO A 230 -25.82 -10.63 -9.73
CA PRO A 230 -27.06 -10.75 -10.47
C PRO A 230 -26.90 -11.74 -11.62
N GLU A 231 -27.93 -12.53 -11.89
CA GLU A 231 -27.99 -13.36 -13.08
C GLU A 231 -27.97 -12.43 -14.30
N GLU A 232 -26.95 -12.54 -15.14
CA GLU A 232 -26.90 -11.81 -16.42
C GLU A 232 -28.15 -12.21 -17.21
N SER A 233 -29.16 -11.33 -17.24
CA SER A 233 -30.28 -11.50 -18.14
C SER A 233 -29.71 -11.58 -19.54
N SER A 234 -30.03 -12.66 -20.24
CA SER A 234 -29.71 -12.82 -21.65
C SER A 234 -30.44 -11.73 -22.42
N GLU A 235 -29.81 -10.56 -22.56
CA GLU A 235 -29.92 -9.57 -23.64
C GLU A 235 -29.48 -8.18 -23.17
N LYS A 236 -28.31 -7.76 -23.67
CA LYS A 236 -27.96 -6.37 -24.01
C LYS A 236 -28.26 -5.29 -22.96
N SER A 237 -27.51 -5.24 -21.86
CA SER A 237 -27.02 -3.93 -21.41
C SER A 237 -25.73 -4.07 -20.59
N ASP A 238 -24.61 -3.66 -21.17
CA ASP A 238 -23.38 -3.32 -20.43
C ASP A 238 -23.58 -1.96 -19.73
N SER A 239 -24.60 -1.86 -18.89
CA SER A 239 -24.77 -0.70 -18.01
C SER A 239 -23.89 -0.94 -16.78
N PRO A 240 -22.86 -0.10 -16.51
CA PRO A 240 -22.15 -0.20 -15.24
C PRO A 240 -23.18 0.00 -14.13
N LEU A 241 -23.19 -0.90 -13.14
CA LEU A 241 -24.06 -0.85 -11.97
C LEU A 241 -23.97 0.54 -11.32
N CYS A 242 -24.92 1.40 -11.66
CA CYS A 242 -25.10 2.71 -11.06
C CYS A 242 -25.50 2.50 -9.60
N SER A 243 -24.92 3.30 -8.70
CA SER A 243 -25.29 3.36 -7.28
C SER A 243 -26.74 3.78 -7.02
N GLU A 244 -27.49 4.13 -8.06
CA GLU A 244 -28.92 4.51 -8.03
C GLU A 244 -29.82 3.43 -8.65
N CYS A 245 -29.33 2.19 -8.81
CA CYS A 245 -30.15 1.14 -9.43
C CYS A 245 -31.37 0.83 -8.55
N HIS A 246 -32.54 1.28 -9.00
CA HIS A 246 -33.88 0.98 -8.49
C HIS A 246 -34.23 -0.53 -8.41
N VAL A 247 -33.31 -1.41 -8.81
CA VAL A 247 -33.45 -2.87 -8.75
C VAL A 247 -33.75 -3.37 -7.32
N PHE A 248 -33.30 -2.67 -6.28
CA PHE A 248 -33.62 -3.07 -4.90
C PHE A 248 -35.02 -2.70 -4.42
N GLN A 249 -35.70 -1.76 -5.10
CA GLN A 249 -37.01 -1.26 -4.65
C GLN A 249 -38.19 -1.82 -5.44
N HIS A 250 -37.97 -2.55 -6.54
CA HIS A 250 -39.04 -2.92 -7.49
C HIS A 250 -39.28 -4.44 -7.70
N TYR A 251 -38.61 -5.31 -6.95
CA TYR A 251 -38.84 -6.77 -7.04
C TYR A 251 -39.47 -7.38 -5.79
N PRO A 252 -40.74 -7.05 -5.44
CA PRO A 252 -41.46 -7.70 -4.35
C PRO A 252 -42.02 -9.09 -4.71
N ARG A 253 -41.88 -9.59 -5.96
CA ARG A 253 -42.56 -10.83 -6.40
C ARG A 253 -41.68 -12.07 -6.57
N LYS A 254 -40.36 -11.93 -6.68
CA LYS A 254 -39.40 -13.06 -6.76
C LYS A 254 -38.19 -12.65 -5.92
N GLY A 255 -38.08 -13.17 -4.70
CA GLY A 255 -37.09 -12.69 -3.72
C GLY A 255 -35.64 -12.68 -4.23
N PHE A 256 -34.79 -11.86 -3.60
CA PHE A 256 -33.34 -11.66 -3.88
C PHE A 256 -32.58 -12.93 -4.30
N TRP A 257 -32.86 -14.06 -3.64
CA TRP A 257 -32.21 -15.35 -3.86
C TRP A 257 -32.52 -16.00 -5.23
N ASN A 258 -33.59 -15.57 -5.90
CA ASN A 258 -34.02 -16.12 -7.18
C ASN A 258 -33.38 -15.41 -8.39
N GLU A 259 -32.76 -14.24 -8.18
CA GLU A 259 -32.20 -13.40 -9.25
C GLU A 259 -30.69 -13.19 -9.11
N CYS A 260 -30.08 -13.66 -8.01
CA CYS A 260 -28.65 -13.61 -7.79
C CYS A 260 -28.02 -15.01 -7.81
N LYS A 261 -26.96 -15.17 -8.60
CA LYS A 261 -26.08 -16.35 -8.59
C LYS A 261 -24.95 -16.17 -7.59
N LEU A 262 -24.76 -17.16 -6.72
CA LEU A 262 -23.57 -17.25 -5.89
C LEU A 262 -22.36 -17.61 -6.77
N SER A 263 -21.40 -16.69 -6.84
CA SER A 263 -20.16 -16.84 -7.58
C SER A 263 -18.99 -17.04 -6.62
N ILE A 264 -18.15 -18.03 -6.89
CA ILE A 264 -16.90 -18.22 -6.18
C ILE A 264 -15.76 -17.50 -6.89
N HIS A 265 -15.03 -16.71 -6.13
CA HIS A 265 -13.74 -16.13 -6.51
C HIS A 265 -12.65 -16.82 -5.71
N TRP A 266 -11.47 -16.91 -6.30
CA TRP A 266 -10.32 -17.56 -5.69
C TRP A 266 -9.10 -16.72 -6.01
N THR A 267 -8.25 -16.56 -5.02
CA THR A 267 -6.90 -16.05 -5.21
C THR A 267 -5.92 -17.22 -5.10
N TYR A 268 -4.89 -17.20 -5.93
CA TYR A 268 -3.86 -18.22 -5.94
C TYR A 268 -2.50 -17.59 -6.20
N ASP A 269 -1.44 -18.28 -5.77
CA ASP A 269 -0.07 -17.85 -6.00
C ASP A 269 0.47 -18.46 -7.29
N SER A 270 0.78 -17.63 -8.28
CA SER A 270 1.28 -18.12 -9.56
C SER A 270 2.64 -18.82 -9.44
N ASP A 271 3.48 -18.41 -8.48
CA ASP A 271 4.80 -19.02 -8.30
C ASP A 271 4.62 -20.47 -7.78
N ALA A 272 3.58 -20.73 -7.00
CA ALA A 272 3.24 -22.08 -6.52
C ALA A 272 2.72 -23.05 -7.61
N LEU A 273 2.58 -22.62 -8.87
CA LEU A 273 2.20 -23.50 -9.99
C LEU A 273 3.35 -24.41 -10.46
N THR A 274 4.59 -24.05 -10.15
CA THR A 274 5.78 -24.74 -10.66
C THR A 274 6.69 -25.15 -9.51
N LYS A 275 7.51 -26.19 -9.72
CA LYS A 275 8.46 -26.66 -8.70
C LYS A 275 9.48 -25.58 -8.34
N GLN A 276 9.97 -24.82 -9.32
CA GLN A 276 10.95 -23.76 -9.12
C GLN A 276 10.34 -22.53 -8.44
N GLY A 277 9.10 -22.18 -8.77
CA GLY A 277 8.42 -21.09 -8.06
C GLY A 277 8.10 -21.47 -6.61
N LEU A 278 7.81 -22.74 -6.31
CA LEU A 278 7.77 -23.23 -4.92
C LEU A 278 9.12 -23.07 -4.20
N GLU A 279 10.24 -23.38 -4.86
CA GLU A 279 11.58 -23.15 -4.30
C GLU A 279 11.84 -21.67 -4.05
N LYS A 280 11.43 -20.79 -4.96
CA LYS A 280 11.52 -19.35 -4.80
C LYS A 280 10.70 -18.86 -3.59
N ILE A 281 9.47 -19.37 -3.42
CA ILE A 281 8.65 -19.07 -2.24
C ILE A 281 9.35 -19.56 -0.96
N ARG A 282 9.97 -20.75 -0.99
CA ARG A 282 10.75 -21.27 0.14
C ARG A 282 11.89 -20.33 0.47
N GLN A 283 12.75 -20.00 -0.50
CA GLN A 283 13.91 -19.11 -0.32
C GLN A 283 13.48 -17.74 0.22
N HIS A 284 12.49 -17.10 -0.40
CA HIS A 284 11.98 -15.79 0.03
C HIS A 284 11.44 -15.79 1.47
N LYS A 285 10.90 -16.91 1.95
CA LYS A 285 10.44 -17.04 3.35
C LYS A 285 11.56 -17.43 4.31
N LEU A 286 12.57 -18.13 3.82
CA LEU A 286 13.70 -18.64 4.59
C LEU A 286 14.73 -17.55 4.86
N GLU A 287 15.10 -16.76 3.85
CA GLU A 287 16.16 -15.75 3.91
C GLU A 287 15.97 -14.76 5.08
N PRO A 288 14.80 -14.11 5.27
CA PRO A 288 14.63 -13.16 6.37
C PRO A 288 14.75 -13.80 7.75
N GLN A 289 14.45 -15.10 7.88
CA GLN A 289 14.57 -15.81 9.14
C GLN A 289 16.02 -16.21 9.44
N LEU A 290 16.75 -16.63 8.40
CA LEU A 290 18.18 -16.95 8.50
C LEU A 290 19.03 -15.71 8.74
N GLU A 291 18.69 -14.58 8.12
CA GLU A 291 19.39 -13.32 8.33
C GLU A 291 19.23 -12.84 9.78
N LYS A 292 18.00 -12.83 10.31
CA LYS A 292 17.74 -12.53 11.73
C LYS A 292 18.49 -13.47 12.69
N LEU A 293 18.69 -14.73 12.29
CA LEU A 293 19.48 -15.69 13.06
C LEU A 293 20.97 -15.32 13.07
N LYS A 294 21.52 -15.01 11.90
CA LYS A 294 22.93 -14.59 11.76
C LYS A 294 23.19 -13.30 12.54
N GLU A 295 22.32 -12.30 12.44
CA GLU A 295 22.45 -11.05 13.20
C GLU A 295 22.51 -11.29 14.72
N ARG A 296 21.64 -12.16 15.24
CA ARG A 296 21.63 -12.53 16.66
C ARG A 296 22.88 -13.31 17.07
N GLN A 297 23.38 -14.20 16.22
CA GLN A 297 24.64 -14.92 16.45
C GLN A 297 25.83 -13.96 16.48
N GLU A 298 25.90 -12.99 15.57
CA GLU A 298 26.93 -11.97 15.58
C GLU A 298 26.85 -11.07 16.82
N GLU A 299 25.63 -10.70 17.25
CA GLU A 299 25.42 -9.94 18.48
C GLU A 299 25.93 -10.71 19.71
N LEU A 300 25.64 -12.01 19.77
CA LEU A 300 26.14 -12.90 20.81
C LEU A 300 27.67 -12.94 20.83
N GLU A 301 28.32 -13.12 19.67
CA GLU A 301 29.78 -13.16 19.59
C GLU A 301 30.43 -11.81 19.94
N LYS A 302 29.83 -10.69 19.52
CA LYS A 302 30.25 -9.34 19.92
C LYS A 302 30.17 -9.16 21.44
N LYS A 303 29.09 -9.64 22.08
CA LYS A 303 28.90 -9.59 23.53
C LYS A 303 29.91 -10.49 24.25
N LYS A 304 30.12 -11.75 23.83
CA LYS A 304 31.15 -12.64 24.40
C LYS A 304 32.56 -12.05 24.31
N LYS A 305 32.93 -11.48 23.15
CA LYS A 305 34.21 -10.79 22.98
C LYS A 305 34.35 -9.60 23.93
N ARG A 306 33.28 -8.83 24.13
CA ARG A 306 33.26 -7.72 25.11
C ARG A 306 33.39 -8.21 26.55
N LEU A 307 32.75 -9.33 26.91
CA LEU A 307 32.91 -9.97 28.21
C LEU A 307 34.36 -10.36 28.47
N SER A 308 34.99 -11.06 27.51
CA SER A 308 36.38 -11.51 27.64
C SER A 308 37.37 -10.35 27.87
N ARG A 309 37.13 -9.19 27.25
CA ARG A 309 37.94 -7.98 27.46
C ARG A 309 37.80 -7.41 28.86
N LEU A 310 36.58 -7.42 29.40
CA LEU A 310 36.30 -6.94 30.76
C LEU A 310 36.81 -7.92 31.83
N GLU A 311 36.83 -9.22 31.52
CA GLU A 311 37.30 -10.24 32.46
C GLU A 311 38.82 -10.34 32.57
N LYS A 312 39.59 -9.79 31.61
CA LYS A 312 41.07 -9.69 31.68
C LYS A 312 41.57 -8.83 32.84
N VAL A 313 40.74 -7.94 33.38
CA VAL A 313 41.11 -7.11 34.54
C VAL A 313 41.05 -7.98 35.80
N PRO A 314 42.12 -8.06 36.63
CA PRO A 314 42.13 -8.82 37.88
C PRO A 314 40.95 -8.45 38.78
N LYS A 315 40.30 -9.44 39.39
CA LYS A 315 39.07 -9.24 40.20
C LYS A 315 39.24 -8.17 41.28
N ASP A 316 40.42 -8.12 41.90
CA ASP A 316 40.73 -7.24 43.03
C ASP A 316 40.94 -5.76 42.60
N SER A 317 41.06 -5.52 41.29
CA SER A 317 41.23 -4.19 40.70
C SER A 317 39.96 -3.63 40.03
N ARG A 318 38.84 -4.35 40.12
CA ARG A 318 37.58 -3.96 39.45
C ARG A 318 36.80 -2.97 40.30
N SER A 319 36.35 -1.88 39.67
CA SER A 319 35.40 -0.98 40.32
C SER A 319 34.01 -1.62 40.42
N GLU A 320 33.20 -1.19 41.39
CA GLU A 320 31.83 -1.67 41.58
C GLU A 320 30.96 -1.51 40.31
N ALA A 321 31.17 -0.42 39.57
CA ALA A 321 30.56 -0.19 38.26
C ALA A 321 30.96 -1.24 37.21
N GLN A 322 32.22 -1.71 37.21
CA GLN A 322 32.68 -2.76 36.30
C GLN A 322 32.08 -4.12 36.67
N ILE A 323 31.95 -4.43 37.97
CA ILE A 323 31.31 -5.66 38.45
C ILE A 323 29.85 -5.72 37.97
N LYS A 324 29.09 -4.64 38.17
CA LYS A 324 27.68 -4.54 37.71
C LYS A 324 27.56 -4.67 36.19
N ARG A 325 28.49 -4.07 35.44
CA ARG A 325 28.51 -4.15 33.97
C ARG A 325 28.79 -5.57 33.46
N ILE A 326 29.71 -6.29 34.10
CA ILE A 326 29.99 -7.70 33.77
C ILE A 326 28.76 -8.57 34.07
N GLY A 327 28.11 -8.39 35.22
CA GLY A 327 26.90 -9.12 35.59
C GLY A 327 25.76 -8.92 34.58
N ASN A 328 25.47 -7.66 34.23
CA ASN A 328 24.45 -7.33 33.21
C ASN A 328 24.77 -7.96 31.85
N LEU A 329 26.06 -8.00 31.48
CA LEU A 329 26.49 -8.51 30.19
C LEU A 329 26.46 -10.03 30.13
N LYS A 330 26.72 -10.73 31.24
CA LYS A 330 26.51 -12.19 31.36
C LYS A 330 25.04 -12.55 31.21
N LYS A 331 24.17 -11.86 31.94
CA LYS A 331 22.72 -12.03 31.80
C LYS A 331 22.25 -11.82 30.35
N ALA A 332 22.71 -10.75 29.71
CA ALA A 332 22.37 -10.48 28.31
C ALA A 332 22.92 -11.52 27.30
N ILE A 333 23.99 -12.25 27.65
CA ILE A 333 24.49 -13.37 26.86
C ILE A 333 23.61 -14.60 27.07
N GLU A 334 23.27 -14.91 28.32
CA GLU A 334 22.36 -16.01 28.69
C GLU A 334 20.99 -15.84 28.03
N ASP A 335 20.41 -14.64 28.09
CA ASP A 335 19.12 -14.31 27.45
C ASP A 335 19.18 -14.53 25.93
N LEU A 336 20.26 -14.10 25.27
CA LEU A 336 20.45 -14.29 23.82
C LEU A 336 20.68 -15.75 23.43
N GLN A 337 21.43 -16.51 24.25
CA GLN A 337 21.62 -17.95 24.05
C GLN A 337 20.28 -18.68 24.17
N ALA A 338 19.52 -18.41 25.23
CA ALA A 338 18.18 -18.97 25.42
C ALA A 338 17.24 -18.62 24.26
N GLU A 339 17.34 -17.43 23.66
CA GLU A 339 16.58 -17.08 22.46
C GLU A 339 17.03 -17.80 21.17
N LEU A 340 18.32 -18.09 21.04
CA LEU A 340 18.85 -18.84 19.91
C LEU A 340 18.46 -20.33 20.01
N ASP A 341 18.42 -20.87 21.22
CA ASP A 341 18.09 -22.27 21.50
C ASP A 341 16.57 -22.57 21.45
N LYS A 342 15.71 -21.54 21.40
CA LYS A 342 14.25 -21.72 21.27
C LYS A 342 13.92 -22.51 19.99
N PRO A 343 13.08 -23.56 20.06
CA PRO A 343 12.64 -24.32 18.89
C PRO A 343 11.84 -23.42 17.94
N ARG A 344 12.06 -23.59 16.64
CA ARG A 344 11.46 -22.73 15.60
C ARG A 344 10.70 -23.62 14.61
N PRO A 345 9.54 -24.17 15.02
CA PRO A 345 8.80 -25.12 14.20
C PRO A 345 8.48 -24.56 12.82
N LYS A 346 8.19 -23.25 12.70
CA LYS A 346 7.94 -22.60 11.40
C LYS A 346 9.16 -22.60 10.46
N LEU A 347 10.36 -22.45 11.00
CA LEU A 347 11.60 -22.49 10.21
C LEU A 347 11.91 -23.94 9.81
N ASP A 348 11.79 -24.86 10.75
CA ASP A 348 12.01 -26.29 10.54
C ASP A 348 11.07 -26.84 9.47
N VAL A 349 9.79 -26.46 9.52
CA VAL A 349 8.79 -26.78 8.49
C VAL A 349 9.18 -26.17 7.15
N LEU A 350 9.64 -24.92 7.07
CA LEU A 350 10.02 -24.33 5.78
C LEU A 350 11.24 -25.02 5.14
N GLN A 351 12.20 -25.46 5.95
CA GLN A 351 13.41 -26.15 5.50
C GLN A 351 13.13 -27.59 5.08
N ASN A 352 12.34 -28.31 5.88
CA ASN A 352 12.17 -29.75 5.74
C ASN A 352 10.86 -30.16 5.06
N SER A 353 9.88 -29.25 4.92
CA SER A 353 8.61 -29.55 4.27
C SER A 353 8.84 -30.01 2.83
N PRO A 354 8.28 -31.16 2.43
CA PRO A 354 8.29 -31.56 1.04
C PRO A 354 7.56 -30.53 0.18
N LEU A 355 7.99 -30.40 -1.07
CA LEU A 355 7.28 -29.58 -2.05
C LEU A 355 6.16 -30.40 -2.66
N PHE A 356 5.04 -29.74 -2.95
CA PHE A 356 3.99 -30.36 -3.74
C PHE A 356 4.53 -30.78 -5.11
N ASP A 357 4.07 -31.94 -5.59
CA ASP A 357 4.40 -32.42 -6.92
C ASP A 357 3.80 -31.49 -7.98
N ARG A 358 4.69 -30.70 -8.60
CA ARG A 358 4.41 -29.70 -9.62
C ARG A 358 5.13 -30.04 -10.91
N PRO A 359 4.55 -29.67 -12.07
CA PRO A 359 5.27 -29.79 -13.32
C PRO A 359 6.58 -29.00 -13.24
N ASP A 360 7.66 -29.66 -13.64
CA ASP A 360 8.92 -28.99 -13.95
C ASP A 360 8.68 -28.15 -15.21
N ARG A 361 8.34 -26.88 -15.00
CA ARG A 361 8.50 -25.87 -16.04
C ARG A 361 9.90 -25.30 -15.83
N PRO A 362 10.93 -25.70 -16.60
CA PRO A 362 12.23 -25.09 -16.45
C PRO A 362 12.05 -23.58 -16.63
N LEU A 363 12.55 -22.82 -15.64
CA LEU A 363 12.68 -21.38 -15.66
C LEU A 363 13.24 -21.06 -17.03
N TYR A 364 12.50 -20.23 -17.74
CA TYR A 364 12.89 -19.87 -19.08
C TYR A 364 14.32 -19.32 -19.03
N LYS A 365 15.26 -20.06 -19.64
CA LYS A 365 16.65 -19.66 -19.79
C LYS A 365 16.84 -19.27 -21.24
N GLY A 366 16.87 -17.96 -21.47
CA GLY A 366 17.28 -17.41 -22.75
C GLY A 366 18.79 -17.57 -22.96
N VAL A 367 19.23 -17.30 -24.18
CA VAL A 367 20.64 -17.12 -24.52
C VAL A 367 21.00 -15.67 -24.19
N ASP A 368 22.03 -15.49 -23.37
CA ASP A 368 22.34 -14.21 -22.73
C ASP A 368 22.50 -13.05 -23.72
N ASN A 369 22.99 -13.30 -24.93
CA ASN A 369 23.20 -12.30 -25.97
C ASN A 369 22.00 -12.06 -26.91
N ILE A 370 20.88 -12.77 -26.78
CA ILE A 370 19.73 -12.59 -27.67
C ILE A 370 18.68 -11.69 -27.00
N PHE A 371 18.42 -10.53 -27.60
CA PHE A 371 17.46 -9.54 -27.10
C PHE A 371 16.34 -9.30 -28.10
N VAL A 372 15.16 -8.97 -27.59
CA VAL A 372 14.01 -8.55 -28.42
C VAL A 372 13.73 -7.08 -28.19
N GLY A 373 14.05 -6.23 -29.16
CA GLY A 373 13.70 -4.82 -29.15
C GLY A 373 12.28 -4.62 -29.66
N VAL A 374 11.42 -4.00 -28.84
CA VAL A 374 10.05 -3.67 -29.19
C VAL A 374 9.95 -2.15 -29.33
N LEU A 375 9.51 -1.68 -30.49
CA LEU A 375 9.32 -0.27 -30.76
C LEU A 375 7.92 0.02 -31.25
N LEU A 376 7.41 1.16 -30.83
CA LEU A 376 6.11 1.68 -31.23
C LEU A 376 6.35 2.82 -32.22
N ASP A 377 5.88 2.64 -33.44
CA ASP A 377 6.08 3.59 -34.54
C ASP A 377 4.73 4.15 -35.02
N LEU A 378 4.75 5.40 -35.46
CA LEU A 378 3.57 6.14 -35.92
C LEU A 378 2.90 5.51 -37.15
N ASP A 379 3.69 4.91 -38.04
CA ASP A 379 3.23 4.40 -39.33
C ASP A 379 3.06 2.88 -39.29
N LYS A 380 4.02 2.16 -38.71
CA LYS A 380 4.05 0.69 -38.60
C LYS A 380 3.31 0.15 -37.36
N HIS A 381 2.88 1.03 -36.45
CA HIS A 381 2.20 0.77 -35.18
C HIS A 381 3.03 0.02 -34.13
N LEU A 382 3.54 -1.14 -34.51
CA LEU A 382 4.37 -1.99 -33.67
C LEU A 382 5.44 -2.64 -34.56
N VAL A 383 6.67 -2.52 -34.11
CA VAL A 383 7.87 -3.07 -34.73
C VAL A 383 8.61 -3.88 -33.66
N VAL A 384 9.01 -5.08 -34.01
CA VAL A 384 9.77 -5.96 -33.12
C VAL A 384 10.96 -6.52 -33.87
N THR A 385 12.14 -6.38 -33.28
CA THR A 385 13.39 -6.84 -33.85
C THR A 385 14.11 -7.73 -32.85
N VAL A 386 14.49 -8.93 -33.27
CA VAL A 386 15.30 -9.87 -32.48
C VAL A 386 16.76 -9.70 -32.90
N VAL A 387 17.66 -9.53 -31.94
CA VAL A 387 19.06 -9.21 -32.18
C VAL A 387 19.96 -10.12 -31.36
N ASP A 388 21.02 -10.63 -31.97
CA ASP A 388 22.22 -11.10 -31.26
C ASP A 388 23.03 -9.85 -30.91
N ALA A 389 22.88 -9.35 -29.68
CA ALA A 389 23.44 -8.09 -29.22
C ALA A 389 24.98 -8.12 -29.17
N MET A 390 25.56 -9.27 -28.79
CA MET A 390 27.02 -9.47 -28.79
C MET A 390 27.60 -9.31 -30.20
N ARG A 391 26.96 -9.91 -31.21
CA ARG A 391 27.39 -9.80 -32.62
C ARG A 391 26.80 -8.60 -33.35
N ARG A 392 25.99 -7.78 -32.67
CA ARG A 392 25.21 -6.67 -33.24
C ARG A 392 24.44 -7.06 -34.51
N LYS A 393 23.95 -8.31 -34.57
CA LYS A 393 23.32 -8.89 -35.77
C LYS A 393 21.82 -9.08 -35.56
N VAL A 394 21.02 -8.54 -36.47
CA VAL A 394 19.57 -8.76 -36.48
C VAL A 394 19.27 -10.20 -36.93
N LEU A 395 18.53 -10.94 -36.10
CA LEU A 395 18.12 -12.33 -36.34
C LEU A 395 16.73 -12.39 -36.98
N ALA A 396 15.80 -11.53 -36.56
CA ALA A 396 14.46 -11.50 -37.09
C ALA A 396 13.83 -10.11 -36.97
N ILE A 397 12.99 -9.77 -37.93
CA ILE A 397 12.21 -8.55 -37.96
C ILE A 397 10.74 -8.90 -38.11
N ARG A 398 9.87 -8.26 -37.31
CA ARG A 398 8.43 -8.44 -37.34
C ARG A 398 7.71 -7.09 -37.23
N ASN A 399 6.69 -6.91 -38.04
CA ASN A 399 5.72 -5.81 -37.92
C ASN A 399 4.46 -6.27 -37.17
N SER A 400 3.58 -5.33 -36.83
CA SER A 400 2.29 -5.61 -36.16
C SER A 400 1.53 -6.80 -36.75
N ARG A 401 1.36 -6.84 -38.09
CA ARG A 401 0.62 -7.92 -38.76
C ARG A 401 1.29 -9.30 -38.64
N SER A 402 2.62 -9.34 -38.68
CA SER A 402 3.38 -10.59 -38.55
C SER A 402 3.48 -11.10 -37.11
N ILE A 403 3.34 -10.23 -36.11
CA ILE A 403 3.30 -10.61 -34.69
C ILE A 403 1.94 -11.20 -34.34
N SER A 404 0.87 -10.51 -34.77
CA SER A 404 -0.50 -10.98 -34.56
C SER A 404 -1.39 -10.44 -35.68
N LYS A 405 -1.79 -11.33 -36.59
CA LYS A 405 -2.75 -10.99 -37.65
C LYS A 405 -4.09 -10.54 -37.06
N GLU A 406 -4.60 -11.31 -36.09
CA GLU A 406 -5.83 -10.99 -35.35
C GLU A 406 -5.71 -9.66 -34.59
N GLY A 407 -4.59 -9.44 -33.89
CA GLY A 407 -4.33 -8.18 -33.19
C GLY A 407 -4.27 -6.98 -34.13
N HIS A 408 -3.65 -7.13 -35.30
CA HIS A 408 -3.60 -6.10 -36.32
C HIS A 408 -4.99 -5.79 -36.91
N ASP A 409 -5.79 -6.80 -37.22
CA ASP A 409 -7.14 -6.62 -37.77
C ASP A 409 -8.06 -5.93 -36.74
N LEU A 410 -7.98 -6.32 -35.47
CA LEU A 410 -8.70 -5.67 -34.37
C LEU A 410 -8.22 -4.24 -34.12
N LEU A 411 -6.92 -3.98 -34.28
CA LEU A 411 -6.36 -2.65 -34.16
C LEU A 411 -6.90 -1.70 -35.25
N GLN A 412 -7.02 -2.16 -36.49
CA GLN A 412 -7.61 -1.34 -37.56
C GLN A 412 -9.07 -1.02 -37.27
N ARG A 413 -9.84 -2.01 -36.78
CA ARG A 413 -11.22 -1.80 -36.30
C ARG A 413 -11.28 -0.78 -35.16
N TYR A 414 -10.37 -0.92 -34.20
CA TYR A 414 -10.26 -0.03 -33.04
C TYR A 414 -10.05 1.43 -33.47
N PHE A 415 -9.11 1.70 -34.37
CA PHE A 415 -8.89 3.04 -34.89
C PHE A 415 -10.08 3.59 -35.67
N HIS A 416 -10.72 2.75 -36.48
CA HIS A 416 -11.92 3.15 -37.21
C HIS A 416 -13.03 3.60 -36.26
N GLN A 417 -13.35 2.79 -35.23
CA GLN A 417 -14.35 3.13 -34.23
C GLN A 417 -14.00 4.40 -33.47
N ARG A 418 -12.75 4.56 -33.05
CA ARG A 418 -12.30 5.75 -32.31
C ARG A 418 -12.42 7.02 -33.14
N ARG A 419 -12.14 6.94 -34.45
CA ARG A 419 -12.33 8.05 -35.39
C ARG A 419 -13.81 8.41 -35.53
N GLU A 420 -14.68 7.42 -35.71
CA GLU A 420 -16.12 7.66 -35.82
C GLU A 420 -16.72 8.21 -34.51
N HIS A 421 -16.30 7.68 -33.37
CA HIS A 421 -16.69 8.22 -32.06
C HIS A 421 -16.18 9.65 -31.86
N SER A 422 -14.99 9.99 -32.35
CA SER A 422 -14.48 11.36 -32.27
C SER A 422 -15.30 12.33 -33.13
N LYS A 423 -15.69 11.95 -34.34
CA LYS A 423 -16.59 12.74 -35.20
C LYS A 423 -17.96 12.90 -34.53
N GLN A 424 -18.51 11.80 -34.02
CA GLN A 424 -19.80 11.81 -33.35
C GLN A 424 -19.78 12.70 -32.11
N ARG A 425 -18.71 12.64 -31.29
CA ARG A 425 -18.54 13.55 -30.14
C ARG A 425 -18.52 15.02 -30.55
N GLN A 426 -17.88 15.38 -31.66
CA GLN A 426 -17.92 16.75 -32.15
C GLN A 426 -19.33 17.18 -32.57
N VAL A 427 -20.08 16.28 -33.21
CA VAL A 427 -21.49 16.53 -33.59
C VAL A 427 -22.36 16.65 -32.34
N ASP A 428 -22.21 15.74 -31.38
CA ASP A 428 -22.96 15.71 -30.13
C ASP A 428 -22.65 16.93 -29.26
N GLN A 429 -21.39 17.36 -29.17
CA GLN A 429 -20.98 18.58 -28.47
C GLN A 429 -21.62 19.83 -29.09
N LYS A 430 -21.63 19.94 -30.43
CA LYS A 430 -22.31 21.04 -31.14
C LYS A 430 -23.82 21.02 -30.92
N ALA A 431 -24.40 19.84 -30.69
CA ALA A 431 -25.83 19.64 -30.44
C ALA A 431 -26.19 19.59 -28.95
N HIS A 432 -25.25 19.89 -28.04
CA HIS A 432 -25.42 19.79 -26.58
C HIS A 432 -25.95 18.43 -26.08
N ARG A 433 -25.58 17.34 -26.76
CA ARG A 433 -25.93 15.97 -26.37
C ARG A 433 -24.80 15.35 -25.56
N HIS A 434 -25.14 14.75 -24.41
CA HIS A 434 -24.20 14.06 -23.53
C HIS A 434 -24.33 12.54 -23.69
N VAL A 435 -23.86 12.00 -24.83
CA VAL A 435 -23.80 10.55 -25.07
C VAL A 435 -22.35 10.09 -25.03
N HIS A 436 -22.02 9.26 -24.05
CA HIS A 436 -20.70 8.64 -23.94
C HIS A 436 -20.70 7.27 -24.60
N LYS A 437 -20.28 7.21 -25.87
CA LYS A 437 -19.95 5.92 -26.51
C LYS A 437 -18.56 5.48 -26.06
N THR A 438 -18.48 4.34 -25.38
CA THR A 438 -17.24 3.70 -24.98
C THR A 438 -16.76 2.71 -26.05
N GLU A 439 -15.45 2.52 -26.11
CA GLU A 439 -14.83 1.46 -26.90
C GLU A 439 -14.92 0.17 -26.06
N SER A 440 -15.52 -0.89 -26.61
CA SER A 440 -15.93 -2.13 -25.92
C SER A 440 -14.76 -3.02 -25.45
N GLY A 441 -13.80 -2.46 -24.71
CA GLY A 441 -12.61 -3.19 -24.22
C GLY A 441 -11.61 -3.59 -25.32
N LEU A 442 -11.89 -3.27 -26.59
CA LEU A 442 -11.09 -3.68 -27.75
C LEU A 442 -9.60 -3.32 -27.63
N GLY A 443 -9.28 -2.13 -27.12
CA GLY A 443 -7.88 -1.72 -26.94
C GLY A 443 -7.10 -2.62 -25.96
N GLU A 444 -7.76 -3.17 -24.95
CA GLU A 444 -7.16 -4.12 -24.02
C GLU A 444 -6.93 -5.50 -24.67
N GLN A 445 -7.90 -5.97 -25.45
CA GLN A 445 -7.75 -7.21 -26.21
C GLN A 445 -6.61 -7.13 -27.23
N VAL A 446 -6.51 -6.01 -27.96
CA VAL A 446 -5.41 -5.74 -28.90
C VAL A 446 -4.06 -5.77 -28.19
N ALA A 447 -3.93 -5.11 -27.04
CA ALA A 447 -2.70 -5.11 -26.26
C ALA A 447 -2.30 -6.53 -25.81
N ARG A 448 -3.26 -7.34 -25.34
CA ARG A 448 -3.02 -8.74 -24.95
C ARG A 448 -2.56 -9.61 -26.11
N LEU A 449 -3.16 -9.45 -27.29
CA LEU A 449 -2.78 -10.23 -28.48
C LEU A 449 -1.36 -9.91 -28.95
N PHE A 450 -0.98 -8.63 -28.97
CA PHE A 450 0.40 -8.25 -29.30
C PHE A 450 1.39 -8.70 -28.23
N ALA A 451 1.08 -8.51 -26.94
CA ALA A 451 1.94 -8.97 -25.85
C ALA A 451 2.19 -10.48 -25.92
N LYS A 452 1.15 -11.28 -26.21
CA LYS A 452 1.28 -12.72 -26.43
C LYS A 452 2.23 -13.04 -27.59
N GLY A 453 2.02 -12.42 -28.76
CA GLY A 453 2.87 -12.67 -29.93
C GLY A 453 4.33 -12.25 -29.74
N ILE A 454 4.59 -11.16 -28.99
CA ILE A 454 5.95 -10.72 -28.64
C ILE A 454 6.64 -11.75 -27.76
N VAL A 455 5.95 -12.23 -26.72
CA VAL A 455 6.50 -13.22 -25.78
C VAL A 455 6.74 -14.56 -26.47
N GLU A 456 5.84 -15.01 -27.34
CA GLU A 456 6.03 -16.22 -28.16
C GLU A 456 7.24 -16.08 -29.09
N LEU A 457 7.42 -14.91 -29.71
CA LEU A 457 8.60 -14.63 -30.54
C LEU A 457 9.89 -14.66 -29.70
N ALA A 458 9.89 -14.04 -28.52
CA ALA A 458 11.04 -14.07 -27.62
C ALA A 458 11.41 -15.51 -27.23
N GLN A 459 10.41 -16.33 -26.88
CA GLN A 459 10.61 -17.75 -26.56
C GLN A 459 11.14 -18.55 -27.74
N GLN A 460 10.62 -18.32 -28.95
CA GLN A 460 11.06 -19.01 -30.16
C GLN A 460 12.56 -18.82 -30.42
N TYR A 461 13.07 -17.61 -30.21
CA TYR A 461 14.49 -17.28 -30.38
C TYR A 461 15.31 -17.47 -29.12
N LYS A 462 14.70 -17.97 -28.04
CA LYS A 462 15.31 -18.10 -26.71
C LYS A 462 15.98 -16.79 -26.28
N ALA A 463 15.34 -15.65 -26.48
CA ALA A 463 15.86 -14.35 -26.06
C ALA A 463 15.98 -14.24 -24.54
N SER A 464 17.09 -13.74 -24.00
CA SER A 464 17.24 -13.49 -22.56
C SER A 464 16.29 -12.41 -22.05
N MET A 465 16.04 -11.38 -22.86
CA MET A 465 15.30 -10.19 -22.44
C MET A 465 14.47 -9.56 -23.55
N ILE A 466 13.32 -8.99 -23.16
CA ILE A 466 12.51 -8.11 -24.00
C ILE A 466 12.77 -6.67 -23.58
N VAL A 467 13.07 -5.81 -24.54
CA VAL A 467 13.38 -4.40 -24.31
C VAL A 467 12.29 -3.54 -24.91
N ILE A 468 11.69 -2.69 -24.09
CA ILE A 468 10.65 -1.74 -24.48
C ILE A 468 11.14 -0.30 -24.22
N PRO A 469 10.63 0.70 -24.95
CA PRO A 469 10.95 2.09 -24.67
C PRO A 469 10.40 2.50 -23.30
N GLU A 470 11.12 3.36 -22.59
CA GLU A 470 10.57 4.05 -21.41
C GLU A 470 9.22 4.71 -21.77
N THR A 471 8.26 4.69 -20.84
CA THR A 471 6.96 5.34 -21.05
C THR A 471 6.97 6.83 -20.69
N ASP A 472 7.95 7.32 -19.95
CA ASP A 472 7.93 8.72 -19.52
C ASP A 472 8.27 9.67 -20.67
N GLY A 473 7.45 10.70 -20.85
CA GLY A 473 7.60 11.66 -21.96
C GLY A 473 7.50 11.03 -23.36
N TRP A 474 6.91 9.83 -23.51
CA TRP A 474 6.84 9.14 -24.81
C TRP A 474 6.11 9.98 -25.86
N ARG A 475 5.08 10.74 -25.45
CA ARG A 475 4.29 11.60 -26.34
C ARG A 475 5.14 12.72 -26.91
N ASP A 476 5.89 13.39 -26.05
CA ASP A 476 6.75 14.50 -26.44
C ASP A 476 7.85 14.00 -27.37
N ARG A 477 8.45 12.84 -27.07
CA ARG A 477 9.43 12.18 -27.95
C ARG A 477 8.84 11.89 -29.32
N LEU A 478 7.71 11.19 -29.41
CA LEU A 478 7.08 10.89 -30.70
C LEU A 478 6.61 12.16 -31.43
N TYR A 479 6.19 13.19 -30.70
CA TYR A 479 5.83 14.49 -31.30
C TYR A 479 7.05 15.19 -31.89
N SER A 480 8.18 15.21 -31.18
CA SER A 480 9.46 15.72 -31.70
C SER A 480 9.90 14.95 -32.95
N GLN A 481 9.77 13.62 -32.94
CA GLN A 481 10.03 12.77 -34.12
C GLN A 481 9.09 13.10 -35.28
N LEU A 482 7.81 13.31 -34.99
CA LEU A 482 6.81 13.68 -35.99
C LEU A 482 7.13 15.02 -36.64
N VAL A 483 7.55 16.00 -35.85
CA VAL A 483 7.99 17.32 -36.33
C VAL A 483 9.26 17.22 -37.17
N ALA A 484 10.23 16.41 -36.74
CA ALA A 484 11.45 16.14 -37.50
C ALA A 484 11.14 15.50 -38.87
N ARG A 485 10.30 14.44 -38.89
CA ARG A 485 9.82 13.81 -40.13
C ARG A 485 9.07 14.78 -41.02
N ALA A 486 8.24 15.66 -40.45
CA ALA A 486 7.53 16.69 -41.20
C ALA A 486 8.50 17.68 -41.86
N LYS A 487 9.55 18.10 -41.15
CA LYS A 487 10.55 19.03 -41.67
C LYS A 487 11.28 18.45 -42.89
N ILE A 488 11.65 17.18 -42.83
CA ILE A 488 12.31 16.44 -43.92
C ILE A 488 11.35 16.25 -45.10
N LYS A 489 10.16 15.65 -44.87
CA LYS A 489 9.21 15.32 -45.95
C LYS A 489 8.58 16.53 -46.63
N CYS A 490 8.45 17.65 -45.93
CA CYS A 490 7.78 18.84 -46.45
C CYS A 490 8.75 19.94 -46.90
N ASN A 491 10.05 19.66 -47.02
CA ASN A 491 11.09 20.61 -47.42
C ASN A 491 10.97 21.99 -46.72
N GLY A 492 10.64 21.98 -45.42
CA GLY A 492 10.50 23.21 -44.61
C GLY A 492 9.23 24.05 -44.83
N SER A 493 8.27 23.63 -45.67
CA SER A 493 7.01 24.37 -45.86
C SER A 493 6.13 24.30 -44.61
N LYS A 494 5.95 25.43 -43.92
CA LYS A 494 5.17 25.52 -42.67
C LYS A 494 3.73 24.99 -42.81
N LYS A 495 3.06 25.28 -43.93
CA LYS A 495 1.67 24.85 -44.18
C LYS A 495 1.58 23.34 -44.44
N ALA A 496 2.54 22.78 -45.17
CA ALA A 496 2.61 21.34 -45.42
C ALA A 496 3.00 20.58 -44.13
N MET A 497 3.95 21.09 -43.36
CA MET A 497 4.34 20.55 -42.06
C MET A 497 3.15 20.52 -41.08
N ALA A 498 2.40 21.62 -40.97
CA ALA A 498 1.22 21.70 -40.09
C ALA A 498 0.11 20.70 -40.50
N ARG A 499 -0.10 20.49 -41.80
CA ARG A 499 -1.03 19.46 -42.29
C ARG A 499 -0.53 18.04 -41.97
N TYR A 500 0.76 17.79 -42.15
CA TYR A 500 1.37 16.50 -41.85
C TYR A 500 1.31 16.18 -40.36
N THR A 501 1.74 17.11 -39.49
CA THR A 501 1.71 16.93 -38.03
C THR A 501 0.28 16.77 -37.52
N LYS A 502 -0.70 17.50 -38.06
CA LYS A 502 -2.12 17.31 -37.70
C LYS A 502 -2.62 15.91 -38.08
N ALA A 503 -2.41 15.48 -39.33
CA ALA A 503 -2.91 14.19 -39.81
C ALA A 503 -2.28 12.98 -39.09
N HIS A 504 -0.99 13.04 -38.77
CA HIS A 504 -0.28 11.96 -38.08
C HIS A 504 -0.36 12.07 -36.55
N GLY A 505 -0.50 13.28 -35.99
CA GLY A 505 -0.66 13.51 -34.55
C GLY A 505 -2.00 12.98 -34.02
N GLU A 506 -3.06 13.01 -34.82
CA GLU A 506 -4.34 12.38 -34.46
C GLU A 506 -4.21 10.88 -34.20
N LYS A 507 -3.31 10.17 -34.89
CA LYS A 507 -3.03 8.74 -34.65
C LYS A 507 -2.32 8.51 -33.31
N LEU A 508 -1.46 9.43 -32.91
CA LEU A 508 -0.69 9.36 -31.66
C LEU A 508 -1.60 9.39 -30.43
N HIS A 509 -2.68 10.18 -30.48
CA HIS A 509 -3.68 10.25 -29.40
C HIS A 509 -4.63 9.05 -29.34
N GLN A 510 -4.57 8.16 -30.33
CA GLN A 510 -5.46 7.00 -30.41
C GLN A 510 -4.87 5.74 -29.78
N TRP A 511 -3.57 5.71 -29.49
CA TRP A 511 -2.92 4.58 -28.83
C TRP A 511 -2.59 4.88 -27.36
N ASP A 512 -2.73 3.87 -26.51
CA ASP A 512 -2.31 3.88 -25.12
C ASP A 512 -1.08 2.96 -24.94
N TYR A 513 0.12 3.53 -25.03
CA TYR A 513 1.36 2.74 -25.01
C TYR A 513 1.69 2.18 -23.63
N SER A 514 1.28 2.90 -22.57
CA SER A 514 1.40 2.40 -21.21
C SER A 514 0.64 1.09 -21.04
N ARG A 515 -0.55 0.97 -21.64
CA ARG A 515 -1.34 -0.28 -21.63
C ARG A 515 -0.64 -1.44 -22.32
N LEU A 516 -0.05 -1.22 -23.51
CA LEU A 516 0.68 -2.28 -24.21
C LEU A 516 1.95 -2.68 -23.45
N SER A 517 2.69 -1.71 -22.93
CA SER A 517 3.86 -1.95 -22.08
C SER A 517 3.51 -2.82 -20.88
N GLN A 518 2.43 -2.47 -20.16
CA GLN A 518 1.94 -3.26 -19.02
C GLN A 518 1.50 -4.67 -19.43
N ALA A 519 0.83 -4.81 -20.58
CA ALA A 519 0.44 -6.12 -21.09
C ALA A 519 1.65 -7.00 -21.44
N ILE A 520 2.70 -6.42 -22.02
CA ILE A 520 3.98 -7.11 -22.31
C ILE A 520 4.64 -7.56 -21.01
N VAL A 521 4.83 -6.64 -20.06
CA VAL A 521 5.43 -6.95 -18.75
C VAL A 521 4.66 -8.06 -18.06
N GLY A 522 3.35 -7.92 -17.89
CA GLY A 522 2.53 -8.93 -17.21
C GLY A 522 2.58 -10.30 -17.88
N ARG A 523 2.58 -10.35 -19.22
CA ARG A 523 2.67 -11.62 -19.96
C ARG A 523 4.06 -12.24 -19.86
N ALA A 524 5.12 -11.45 -20.01
CA ALA A 524 6.50 -11.90 -19.94
C ALA A 524 6.83 -12.45 -18.55
N THR A 525 6.43 -11.75 -17.48
CA THR A 525 6.62 -12.23 -16.10
C THR A 525 5.91 -13.56 -15.86
N THR A 526 4.69 -13.74 -16.38
CA THR A 526 3.96 -15.02 -16.29
C THR A 526 4.72 -16.19 -16.95
N ASP A 527 5.50 -15.89 -17.97
CA ASP A 527 6.28 -16.86 -18.74
C ASP A 527 7.76 -16.90 -18.33
N GLY A 528 8.15 -16.21 -17.25
CA GLY A 528 9.52 -16.19 -16.72
C GLY A 528 10.53 -15.41 -17.57
N LEU A 529 10.07 -14.49 -18.41
CA LEU A 529 10.88 -13.63 -19.27
C LEU A 529 11.11 -12.27 -18.61
N ASN A 530 12.35 -11.79 -18.65
CA ASN A 530 12.70 -10.46 -18.15
C ASN A 530 12.33 -9.38 -19.18
N VAL A 531 11.85 -8.25 -18.67
CA VAL A 531 11.52 -7.06 -19.47
C VAL A 531 12.28 -5.87 -18.91
N MET A 532 12.95 -5.13 -19.77
CA MET A 532 13.66 -3.90 -19.42
C MET A 532 13.13 -2.71 -20.21
N GLN A 533 13.13 -1.55 -19.57
CA GLN A 533 12.82 -0.28 -20.20
C GLN A 533 14.12 0.44 -20.54
N GLN A 534 14.21 0.98 -21.76
CA GLN A 534 15.41 1.68 -22.22
C GLN A 534 15.05 2.96 -22.97
N LYS A 535 15.91 3.98 -22.87
CA LYS A 535 15.76 5.22 -23.64
C LYS A 535 15.99 4.94 -25.13
N THR A 536 15.10 5.46 -25.95
CA THR A 536 15.19 5.37 -27.42
C THR A 536 15.93 6.57 -27.99
N VAL A 537 16.94 6.31 -28.83
CA VAL A 537 17.52 7.31 -29.74
C VAL A 537 16.68 7.35 -31.02
N TYR A 538 16.45 8.53 -31.59
CA TYR A 538 15.72 8.64 -32.86
C TYR A 538 16.54 8.03 -34.00
N GLU A 539 15.86 7.23 -34.82
CA GLU A 539 16.38 6.71 -36.07
C GLU A 539 15.30 6.78 -37.16
N GLU A 540 15.72 6.90 -38.41
CA GLU A 540 14.77 7.02 -39.53
C GLU A 540 14.04 5.70 -39.77
N ASP A 541 14.77 4.58 -39.74
CA ASP A 541 14.16 3.26 -39.83
C ASP A 541 13.78 2.72 -38.45
N ALA A 542 12.46 2.56 -38.24
CA ALA A 542 11.90 1.97 -37.04
C ALA A 542 12.44 0.56 -36.72
N PHE A 543 12.83 -0.24 -37.72
CA PHE A 543 13.40 -1.57 -37.46
C PHE A 543 14.82 -1.48 -36.89
N GLN A 544 15.64 -0.60 -37.46
CA GLN A 544 16.97 -0.30 -36.94
C GLN A 544 16.90 0.36 -35.56
N GLN A 545 15.93 1.25 -35.35
CA GLN A 545 15.69 1.87 -34.04
C GLN A 545 15.35 0.83 -32.97
N ALA A 546 14.49 -0.14 -33.29
CA ALA A 546 14.19 -1.26 -32.38
C ALA A 546 15.41 -2.16 -32.14
N ALA A 547 16.25 -2.38 -33.15
CA ALA A 547 17.50 -3.13 -32.98
C ALA A 547 18.47 -2.40 -32.05
N ASN A 548 18.68 -1.10 -32.29
CA ASN A 548 19.56 -0.26 -31.48
C ASN A 548 19.07 -0.17 -30.03
N LEU A 549 17.75 -0.17 -29.81
CA LEU A 549 17.16 -0.24 -28.47
C LEU A 549 17.58 -1.51 -27.72
N ALA A 550 17.54 -2.66 -28.39
CA ALA A 550 17.97 -3.94 -27.83
C ALA A 550 19.49 -4.00 -27.58
N ILE A 551 20.30 -3.42 -28.48
CA ILE A 551 21.76 -3.37 -28.34
C ILE A 551 22.15 -2.44 -27.18
N ALA A 552 21.55 -1.25 -27.09
CA ALA A 552 21.83 -0.30 -26.02
C ALA A 552 21.51 -0.87 -24.63
N ALA A 553 20.46 -1.69 -24.55
CA ALA A 553 20.09 -2.43 -23.36
C ALA A 553 21.14 -3.48 -22.94
N TYR A 554 21.69 -4.21 -23.90
CA TYR A 554 22.78 -5.13 -23.64
C TYR A 554 24.05 -4.40 -23.18
N ASP A 555 24.40 -3.31 -23.88
CA ASP A 555 25.57 -2.49 -23.52
C ASP A 555 25.45 -1.93 -22.08
N SER A 556 24.26 -1.49 -21.66
CA SER A 556 24.04 -1.00 -20.28
C SER A 556 24.16 -2.09 -19.21
N LEU A 557 23.72 -3.32 -19.50
CA LEU A 557 23.83 -4.42 -18.54
C LEU A 557 25.27 -4.85 -18.32
N ASN A 558 26.11 -4.79 -19.37
CA ASN A 558 27.52 -5.16 -19.25
C ASN A 558 28.41 -4.01 -18.74
N SER A 559 27.97 -2.75 -18.84
CA SER A 559 28.72 -1.61 -18.29
C SER A 559 28.62 -1.50 -16.76
N ASP A 560 27.57 -2.05 -16.15
CA ASP A 560 27.37 -2.04 -14.69
C ASP A 560 28.17 -3.16 -13.98
N GLU A 561 28.76 -4.10 -14.73
CA GLU A 561 29.59 -5.20 -14.21
C GLU A 561 31.11 -4.88 -14.22
N THR A 562 31.52 -3.71 -14.71
CA THR A 562 32.91 -3.20 -14.71
C THR A 562 33.07 -2.01 -13.79
#